data_AF-A0A924AE15-F1
#
_entry.id   AF-A0A924AE15-F1
#
_cell.length_a   1.000
_cell.length_b   1.000
_cell.length_c   1.000
_cell.angle_alpha   90.00
_cell.angle_beta   90.00
_cell.angle_gamma   90.00
#
_symmetry.space_group_name_H-M   'P 1'
#
loop_
_entity.id
_entity.type
_entity.pdbx_description
1 polymer ?
#
loop_
_entity_poly.entity_id
_entity_poly.type
_entity_poly.pdbx_seq_one_letter_code
_entity_poly.pdbx_strand_id
1 'polypeptide(L)' 'KNHDLADEMADVLWVLICLANQTGVDLTEAFKKNIEKKTLRDAERHFKNEKLKD' A
#
# COMPACT_ATOMS: atom_id res chain seq x y z
N LYS A 1 -23.24 13.15 -11.22
CA LYS A 1 -22.64 12.77 -9.91
C LYS A 1 -21.27 12.16 -10.22
N ASN A 2 -20.21 12.95 -10.15
CA ASN A 2 -18.86 12.39 -10.07
C ASN A 2 -18.82 11.68 -8.72
N HIS A 3 -18.80 10.35 -8.73
CA HIS A 3 -18.35 9.62 -7.56
C HIS A 3 -16.93 10.10 -7.28
N ASP A 4 -16.71 10.67 -6.11
CA ASP A 4 -15.38 11.10 -5.74
C ASP A 4 -14.56 9.82 -5.56
N LEU A 5 -13.61 9.60 -6.46
CA LEU A 5 -12.75 8.42 -6.40
C LEU A 5 -12.03 8.33 -5.05
N ALA A 6 -11.78 9.48 -4.41
CA ALA A 6 -11.21 9.53 -3.07
C ALA A 6 -12.13 8.89 -2.03
N ASP A 7 -13.44 9.16 -2.10
CA ASP A 7 -14.43 8.59 -1.18
C ASP A 7 -14.53 7.07 -1.35
N GLU A 8 -14.58 6.58 -2.59
CA GLU A 8 -14.62 5.13 -2.87
C GLU A 8 -13.34 4.42 -2.40
N MET A 9 -12.17 5.07 -2.54
CA MET A 9 -10.91 4.55 -2.00
C MET A 9 -10.90 4.52 -0.46
N ALA A 10 -11.52 5.51 0.18
CA ALA A 10 -11.67 5.54 1.63
C ALA A 10 -12.60 4.42 2.12
N ASP A 11 -13.70 4.14 1.42
CA ASP A 11 -14.62 3.06 1.74
C ASP A 11 -13.93 1.68 1.66
N VAL A 12 -13.11 1.44 0.63
CA VAL A 12 -12.31 0.21 0.51
C VAL A 12 -11.33 0.09 1.69
N LEU A 13 -10.63 1.17 2.04
CA LEU A 13 -9.69 1.16 3.16
C LEU A 13 -10.41 0.87 4.48
N TRP A 14 -11.58 1.46 4.69
CA TRP A 14 -12.39 1.25 5.88
C TRP A 14 -12.77 -0.22 6.07
N VAL A 15 -13.26 -0.87 5.00
CA VAL A 15 -13.61 -2.30 5.04
C VAL A 15 -12.40 -3.17 5.39
N LEU A 16 -11.22 -2.86 4.83
CA LEU A 16 -9.99 -3.60 5.14
C LEU A 16 -9.58 -3.47 6.62
N ILE A 17 -9.75 -2.28 7.21
CA ILE A 17 -9.49 -2.05 8.64
C ILE A 17 -10.47 -2.88 9.48
N CYS A 18 -11.76 -2.87 9.15
CA CYS A 18 -12.77 -3.70 9.84
C CYS A 18 -12.43 -5.19 9.79
N LEU A 19 -12.04 -5.70 8.61
CA LEU A 19 -11.66 -7.09 8.44
C LEU A 19 -10.44 -7.47 9.29
N ALA A 20 -9.43 -6.62 9.36
CA ALA A 20 -8.27 -6.86 10.20
C ALA A 20 -8.63 -6.87 11.69
N ASN A 21 -9.46 -5.93 12.14
CA ASN A 21 -9.95 -5.90 13.52
C ASN A 21 -10.75 -7.17 13.87
N GLN A 22 -11.61 -7.64 12.95
CA GLN A 22 -12.39 -8.86 13.16
C GLN A 22 -11.53 -10.13 13.21
N THR A 23 -10.44 -10.17 12.44
CA THR A 23 -9.57 -11.34 12.32
C THR A 23 -8.38 -11.33 13.29
N GLY A 24 -8.21 -10.25 14.08
CA GLY A 24 -7.08 -10.08 14.99
C GLY A 24 -5.74 -9.83 14.27
N VAL A 25 -5.79 -9.36 13.02
CA VAL A 25 -4.58 -9.01 12.25
C VAL A 25 -4.06 -7.65 12.71
N ASP A 26 -2.81 -7.61 13.18
CA ASP A 26 -2.10 -6.35 13.41
C ASP A 26 -1.68 -5.73 12.08
N LEU A 27 -2.50 -4.80 11.57
CA LEU A 27 -2.21 -4.06 10.34
C LEU A 27 -0.96 -3.20 10.46
N THR A 28 -0.62 -2.71 11.65
CA THR A 28 0.54 -1.84 11.83
C THR A 28 1.82 -2.62 11.58
N GLU A 29 1.96 -3.78 12.22
CA GLU A 29 3.11 -4.66 12.04
C GLU A 29 3.15 -5.28 10.63
N ALA A 30 1.99 -5.69 10.09
CA ALA A 30 1.92 -6.21 8.72
C ALA A 30 2.33 -5.14 7.68
N PHE A 31 1.91 -3.89 7.87
CA PHE A 31 2.23 -2.80 6.97
C PHE A 31 3.71 -2.41 7.03
N LYS A 32 4.30 -2.32 8.24
CA LYS A 32 5.74 -2.09 8.42
C LYS A 32 6.59 -3.13 7.67
N LYS A 33 6.32 -4.42 7.88
CA LYS A 33 7.03 -5.51 7.18
C LYS A 33 6.87 -5.44 5.66
N ASN A 34 5.70 -5.00 5.19
CA ASN A 34 5.43 -4.84 3.76
C ASN A 34 6.28 -3.71 3.15
N ILE A 35 6.39 -2.57 3.85
CA ILE A 35 7.26 -1.46 3.47
C ILE A 35 8.71 -1.94 3.42
N GLU A 36 9.23 -2.55 4.48
CA GLU A 36 10.61 -3.06 4.52
C GLU A 36 10.91 -4.00 3.35
N LYS A 37 10.03 -4.97 3.10
CA LYS A 37 10.14 -5.90 1.96
C LYS A 37 10.19 -5.18 0.62
N LYS A 38 9.31 -4.18 0.41
CA LYS A 38 9.27 -3.41 -0.84
C LYS A 38 10.48 -2.50 -0.99
N THR A 39 10.94 -1.87 0.09
CA THR A 39 12.16 -1.05 0.12
C THR A 39 13.37 -1.88 -0.30
N LEU A 40 13.52 -3.10 0.24
CA LEU A 40 14.60 -4.01 -0.15
C LEU A 40 14.49 -4.46 -1.60
N ARG A 41 13.29 -4.88 -2.03
CA ARG A 41 13.05 -5.33 -3.42
C ARG A 41 13.33 -4.23 -4.44
N ASP A 42 12.92 -3.00 -4.12
CA ASP A 42 12.94 -1.88 -5.06
C ASP A 42 14.13 -0.93 -4.83
N ALA A 43 15.12 -1.31 -4.00
CA ALA A 43 16.25 -0.47 -3.60
C ALA A 43 17.01 0.14 -4.79
N GLU A 44 17.13 -0.61 -5.88
CA GLU A 44 17.81 -0.18 -7.10
C GLU A 44 16.84 0.05 -8.27
N ARG A 45 15.53 -0.08 -8.06
CA ARG A 45 14.51 -0.08 -9.13
C ARG A 45 14.57 1.20 -9.95
N HIS A 46 14.73 2.35 -9.31
CA HIS A 46 14.83 3.64 -9.99
C HIS A 46 16.22 3.88 -10.59
N PHE A 47 17.29 3.49 -9.87
CA PHE A 47 18.68 3.62 -10.35
C PHE A 47 18.94 2.80 -11.62
N LYS A 48 18.38 1.59 -11.71
CA LYS A 48 18.55 0.67 -12.85
C LYS A 48 17.53 0.84 -13.96
N ASN A 49 16.65 1.84 -13.90
CA ASN A 49 15.59 1.99 -14.89
C ASN A 49 16.09 2.72 -16.15
N GLU A 50 16.30 1.99 -17.25
CA GLU A 50 16.71 2.54 -18.54
C GLU A 50 15.74 3.60 -19.10
N LYS A 51 14.44 3.55 -18.74
CA LYS A 51 13.46 4.57 -19.17
C LYS A 51 13.65 5.93 -18.49
N LEU A 52 14.45 5.97 -17.43
CA LEU A 52 14.76 7.17 -16.64
C LEU A 52 16.20 7.66 -16.90
N LYS A 53 16.91 7.05 -17.85
CA LYS A 53 18.18 7.59 -18.35
C LYS A 53 17.84 8.55 -19.48
N ASP A 54 18.21 9.82 -19.30
CA ASP A 54 18.12 10.86 -20.33
C ASP A 54 19.04 10.57 -21.52
#